data_AF-A0A2N0H841-F1
#
_entry.id   AF-A0A2N0H841-F1
#
_cell.length_a   1.000
_cell.length_b   1.000
_cell.length_c   1.000
_cell.angle_alpha   90.00
_cell.angle_beta   90.00
_cell.angle_gamma   90.00
#
_symmetry.space_group_name_H-M   'P 1'
#
loop_
_entity.id
_entity.type
_entity.pdbx_description
1 polymer ?
#
loop_
_entity_poly.entity_id
_entity_poly.type
_entity_poly.pdbx_seq_one_letter_code
_entity_poly.pdbx_strand_id
1 'polypeptide(L)'
;MNKSKIIDNLNTFHSVFWETAIQLPNPAISINGKWSVCQNVQHITIGLLRLSNYLALPKASIKSNFGLSERVSANYEISIKMFRNALENGVKTTDAFKPEINLETKIEELVSQGKDSLAVFITNLQNWSEEELEMYSCPHPIFGKITVREILYFTIYHVQHHNETIKKMKNKSNNSFSRTPEKLVLEFFDRVWHNPHELGAIDELMTEDYSITTAGKVVTGRNEFKNWVGEFQKQLLDAKTESVDIFYNEKENKVVSRWICSGRNNGLFGLEPDNRHISFSGIAIWTVANNRLSECWIERSAYELYQNLISGEKNNDFV
;
A
#
# COMPACT_ATOMS: atom_id res chain seq x y z
N MET A 1 -23.09 -27.48 -2.31
CA MET A 1 -22.06 -27.81 -3.32
C MET A 1 -21.27 -28.99 -2.80
N ASN A 2 -20.89 -29.92 -3.66
CA ASN A 2 -19.99 -31.02 -3.30
C ASN A 2 -18.52 -30.54 -3.21
N LYS A 3 -17.65 -31.36 -2.62
CA LYS A 3 -16.22 -31.09 -2.42
C LYS A 3 -15.51 -30.74 -3.73
N SER A 4 -15.81 -31.47 -4.81
CA SER A 4 -15.23 -31.20 -6.13
C SER A 4 -15.49 -29.75 -6.57
N LYS A 5 -16.76 -29.31 -6.53
CA LYS A 5 -17.13 -27.94 -6.88
C LYS A 5 -16.54 -26.89 -5.93
N ILE A 6 -16.37 -27.24 -4.65
CA ILE A 6 -15.69 -26.37 -3.67
C ILE A 6 -14.22 -26.17 -4.07
N ILE A 7 -13.49 -27.24 -4.40
CA ILE A 7 -12.09 -27.18 -4.84
C ILE A 7 -11.96 -26.36 -6.13
N ASP A 8 -12.84 -26.58 -7.12
CA ASP A 8 -12.85 -25.80 -8.37
C ASP A 8 -13.03 -24.31 -8.09
N ASN A 9 -13.99 -23.95 -7.23
CA ASN A 9 -14.25 -22.58 -6.87
C ASN A 9 -13.07 -21.96 -6.10
N LEU A 10 -12.47 -22.69 -5.16
CA LEU A 10 -11.29 -22.22 -4.42
C LEU A 10 -10.15 -21.89 -5.37
N ASN A 11 -9.80 -22.80 -6.29
CA ASN A 11 -8.78 -22.55 -7.32
C ASN A 11 -9.14 -21.34 -8.19
N THR A 12 -10.36 -21.32 -8.71
CA THR A 12 -10.80 -20.28 -9.66
C THR A 12 -10.74 -18.89 -9.02
N PHE A 13 -11.33 -18.71 -7.85
CA PHE A 13 -11.47 -17.38 -7.25
C PHE A 13 -10.18 -16.86 -6.62
N HIS A 14 -9.31 -17.74 -6.10
CA HIS A 14 -7.99 -17.31 -5.64
C HIS A 14 -7.07 -16.95 -6.80
N SER A 15 -7.07 -17.73 -7.89
CA SER A 15 -6.30 -17.39 -9.11
C SER A 15 -6.70 -16.02 -9.65
N VAL A 16 -8.01 -15.77 -9.80
CA VAL A 16 -8.51 -14.45 -10.23
C VAL A 16 -8.08 -13.33 -9.28
N PHE A 17 -8.10 -13.57 -7.97
CA PHE A 17 -7.66 -12.58 -6.97
C PHE A 17 -6.16 -12.25 -7.11
N TRP A 18 -5.30 -13.25 -7.25
CA TRP A 18 -3.87 -13.05 -7.41
C TRP A 18 -3.50 -12.40 -8.75
N GLU A 19 -4.14 -12.83 -9.84
CA GLU A 19 -3.97 -12.18 -11.15
C GLU A 19 -4.37 -10.71 -11.11
N THR A 20 -5.49 -10.42 -10.44
CA THR A 20 -5.92 -9.04 -10.21
C THR A 20 -4.88 -8.28 -9.40
N ALA A 21 -4.38 -8.86 -8.30
CA ALA A 21 -3.44 -8.20 -7.39
C ALA A 21 -2.12 -7.81 -8.09
N ILE A 22 -1.55 -8.69 -8.92
CA ILE A 22 -0.31 -8.42 -9.69
C ILE A 22 -0.50 -7.28 -10.68
N GLN A 23 -1.69 -7.13 -11.25
CA GLN A 23 -1.97 -6.10 -12.26
C GLN A 23 -2.23 -4.70 -11.67
N LEU A 24 -2.36 -4.57 -10.35
CA LEU A 24 -2.65 -3.28 -9.73
C LEU A 24 -1.37 -2.46 -9.50
N PRO A 25 -1.34 -1.17 -9.88
CA PRO A 25 -0.21 -0.30 -9.59
C PRO A 25 -0.11 -0.03 -8.09
N ASN A 26 1.11 0.25 -7.61
CA ASN A 26 1.42 0.63 -6.23
C ASN A 26 0.82 -0.32 -5.17
N PRO A 27 1.03 -1.65 -5.28
CA PRO A 27 0.32 -2.63 -4.46
C PRO A 27 0.63 -2.53 -2.95
N ALA A 28 1.75 -1.88 -2.58
CA ALA A 28 2.14 -1.68 -1.18
C ALA A 28 1.43 -0.48 -0.51
N ILE A 29 0.83 0.45 -1.26
CA ILE A 29 0.29 1.69 -0.70
C ILE A 29 -1.08 1.44 -0.03
N SER A 30 -1.18 1.86 1.23
CA SER A 30 -2.44 1.94 1.99
C SER A 30 -3.14 3.27 1.70
N ILE A 31 -4.46 3.26 1.54
CA ILE A 31 -5.25 4.45 1.22
C ILE A 31 -6.33 4.66 2.28
N ASN A 32 -6.39 5.84 2.88
CA ASN A 32 -7.39 6.23 3.89
C ASN A 32 -7.48 5.22 5.06
N GLY A 33 -6.33 4.71 5.51
CA GLY A 33 -6.26 3.70 6.58
C GLY A 33 -6.86 2.34 6.22
N LYS A 34 -7.12 2.07 4.93
CA LYS A 34 -7.51 0.74 4.42
C LYS A 34 -6.28 -0.03 3.97
N TRP A 35 -6.29 -1.35 4.18
CA TRP A 35 -5.20 -2.22 3.77
C TRP A 35 -4.80 -2.04 2.31
N SER A 36 -3.49 -2.05 2.05
CA SER A 36 -2.92 -2.09 0.70
C SER A 36 -3.24 -3.41 -0.01
N VAL A 37 -2.95 -3.50 -1.31
CA VAL A 37 -3.12 -4.76 -2.08
C VAL A 37 -2.25 -5.86 -1.47
N CYS A 38 -0.99 -5.57 -1.15
CA CYS A 38 -0.08 -6.50 -0.48
C CYS A 38 -0.66 -7.00 0.86
N GLN A 39 -1.21 -6.09 1.68
CA GLN A 39 -1.85 -6.46 2.95
C GLN A 39 -3.10 -7.33 2.76
N ASN A 40 -3.90 -7.08 1.72
CA ASN A 40 -5.03 -7.96 1.38
C ASN A 40 -4.55 -9.37 0.96
N VAL A 41 -3.49 -9.48 0.17
CA VAL A 41 -2.91 -10.78 -0.23
C VAL A 41 -2.36 -11.52 0.98
N GLN A 42 -1.60 -10.84 1.85
CA GLN A 42 -1.06 -11.45 3.07
C GLN A 42 -2.18 -11.92 4.00
N HIS A 43 -3.24 -11.12 4.17
CA HIS A 43 -4.41 -11.49 4.98
C HIS A 43 -5.09 -12.78 4.48
N ILE A 44 -5.35 -12.89 3.18
CA ILE A 44 -5.93 -14.10 2.58
C ILE A 44 -5.01 -15.31 2.79
N THR A 45 -3.70 -15.11 2.63
CA THR A 45 -2.69 -16.15 2.83
C THR A 45 -2.67 -16.67 4.27
N ILE A 46 -2.75 -15.78 5.27
CA ILE A 46 -2.87 -16.15 6.69
C ILE A 46 -4.14 -17.00 6.93
N GLY A 47 -5.26 -16.61 6.32
CA GLY A 47 -6.51 -17.38 6.41
C GLY A 47 -6.38 -18.80 5.86
N LEU A 48 -5.79 -18.94 4.67
CA LEU A 48 -5.52 -20.25 4.05
C LEU A 48 -4.61 -21.11 4.93
N LEU A 49 -3.50 -20.56 5.42
CA LEU A 49 -2.55 -21.30 6.27
C LEU A 49 -3.23 -21.85 7.52
N ARG A 50 -4.01 -21.02 8.23
CA ARG A 50 -4.68 -21.43 9.47
C ARG A 50 -5.71 -22.52 9.23
N LEU A 51 -6.53 -22.39 8.19
CA LEU A 51 -7.53 -23.40 7.89
C LEU A 51 -6.89 -24.68 7.32
N SER A 52 -5.80 -24.56 6.55
CA SER A 52 -5.00 -25.71 6.10
C SER A 52 -4.45 -26.50 7.29
N ASN A 53 -3.91 -25.82 8.29
CA ASN A 53 -3.43 -26.46 9.52
C ASN A 53 -4.56 -27.17 10.28
N TYR A 54 -5.76 -26.57 10.33
CA TYR A 54 -6.94 -27.23 10.90
C TYR A 54 -7.32 -28.50 10.11
N LEU A 55 -7.33 -28.44 8.78
CA LEU A 55 -7.68 -29.58 7.91
C LEU A 55 -6.67 -30.73 8.01
N ALA A 56 -5.43 -30.44 8.40
CA ALA A 56 -4.37 -31.41 8.64
C ALA A 56 -4.45 -32.09 10.02
N LEU A 57 -5.28 -31.59 10.95
CA LEU A 57 -5.40 -32.19 12.27
C LEU A 57 -6.02 -33.60 12.19
N PRO A 58 -5.58 -34.55 13.05
CA PRO A 58 -6.26 -35.81 13.20
C PRO A 58 -7.73 -35.59 13.59
N LYS A 59 -8.64 -36.35 12.97
CA LYS A 59 -10.09 -36.21 13.18
C LYS A 59 -10.50 -36.34 14.66
N ALA A 60 -9.86 -37.25 15.39
CA ALA A 60 -10.07 -37.41 16.83
C ALA A 60 -9.73 -36.13 17.61
N SER A 61 -8.64 -35.45 17.25
CA SER A 61 -8.23 -34.17 17.84
C SER A 61 -9.24 -33.06 17.55
N ILE A 62 -9.77 -33.01 16.32
CA ILE A 62 -10.82 -32.04 15.95
C ILE A 62 -12.08 -32.28 16.77
N LYS A 63 -12.53 -33.53 16.87
CA LYS A 63 -13.70 -33.92 17.67
C LYS A 63 -13.53 -33.53 19.14
N SER A 64 -12.35 -33.77 19.73
CA SER A 64 -12.09 -33.44 21.14
C SER A 64 -12.03 -31.94 21.40
N ASN A 65 -11.37 -31.17 20.53
CA ASN A 65 -11.10 -29.75 20.77
C ASN A 65 -12.24 -28.84 20.32
N PHE A 66 -12.91 -29.19 19.22
CA PHE A 66 -13.90 -28.34 18.56
C PHE A 66 -15.29 -28.97 18.53
N GLY A 67 -15.40 -30.28 18.62
CA GLY A 67 -16.67 -30.99 18.63
C GLY A 67 -17.17 -31.39 17.23
N LEU A 68 -18.34 -32.03 17.23
CA LEU A 68 -19.10 -32.33 16.02
C LEU A 68 -20.30 -31.37 15.94
N SER A 69 -20.74 -31.10 14.72
CA SER A 69 -21.93 -30.31 14.46
C SER A 69 -23.18 -31.08 14.88
N GLU A 70 -24.03 -30.45 15.68
CA GLU A 70 -25.35 -30.97 16.04
C GLU A 70 -26.43 -30.54 15.04
N ARG A 71 -26.04 -29.76 14.03
CA ARG A 71 -26.95 -29.24 12.99
C ARG A 71 -26.50 -29.62 11.60
N VAL A 72 -27.48 -29.68 10.70
CA VAL A 72 -27.24 -29.76 9.27
C VAL A 72 -26.52 -28.49 8.80
N SER A 73 -25.54 -28.67 7.91
CA SER A 73 -24.84 -27.55 7.28
C SER A 73 -25.82 -26.69 6.50
N ALA A 74 -25.75 -25.38 6.66
CA ALA A 74 -26.44 -24.47 5.78
C ALA A 74 -25.93 -24.65 4.35
N ASN A 75 -26.82 -24.48 3.37
CA ASN A 75 -26.39 -24.46 1.99
C ASN A 75 -25.56 -23.20 1.69
N TYR A 76 -24.96 -23.16 0.50
CA TYR A 76 -24.07 -22.07 0.10
C TYR A 76 -24.77 -20.71 0.18
N GLU A 77 -25.98 -20.60 -0.36
CA GLU A 77 -26.72 -19.33 -0.41
C GLU A 77 -27.03 -18.77 0.98
N ILE A 78 -27.47 -19.62 1.91
CA ILE A 78 -27.74 -19.23 3.30
C ILE A 78 -26.44 -18.78 3.98
N SER A 79 -25.35 -19.53 3.77
CA SER A 79 -24.02 -19.19 4.32
C SER A 79 -23.57 -17.81 3.83
N ILE A 80 -23.69 -17.52 2.54
CA ILE A 80 -23.30 -16.22 1.96
C ILE A 80 -24.17 -15.09 2.50
N LYS A 81 -25.48 -15.30 2.68
CA LYS A 81 -26.37 -14.30 3.30
C LYS A 81 -25.92 -13.95 4.72
N MET A 82 -25.58 -14.95 5.53
CA MET A 82 -25.05 -14.76 6.88
C MET A 82 -23.72 -13.98 6.86
N PHE A 83 -22.80 -14.34 5.97
CA PHE A 83 -21.50 -13.66 5.86
C PHE A 83 -21.63 -12.20 5.42
N ARG A 84 -22.51 -11.91 4.45
CA ARG A 84 -22.80 -10.54 4.00
C ARG A 84 -23.39 -9.70 5.12
N ASN A 85 -24.36 -10.24 5.85
CA ASN A 85 -24.98 -9.53 6.97
C ASN A 85 -23.97 -9.16 8.06
N ALA A 86 -23.01 -10.05 8.37
CA ALA A 86 -21.95 -9.75 9.32
C ALA A 86 -21.03 -8.61 8.84
N LEU A 87 -20.70 -8.56 7.55
CA LEU A 87 -19.91 -7.48 6.96
C LEU A 87 -20.67 -6.14 6.99
N GLU A 88 -21.97 -6.14 6.69
CA GLU A 88 -22.83 -4.95 6.75
C GLU A 88 -22.92 -4.38 8.17
N ASN A 89 -22.89 -5.25 9.19
CA ASN A 89 -22.86 -4.88 10.59
C ASN A 89 -21.45 -4.47 11.10
N GLY A 90 -20.48 -4.29 10.21
CA GLY A 90 -19.19 -3.67 10.54
C GLY A 90 -18.20 -4.57 11.28
N VAL A 91 -18.34 -5.88 11.14
CA VAL A 91 -17.39 -6.85 11.70
C VAL A 91 -15.95 -6.53 11.25
N LYS A 92 -15.02 -6.59 12.20
CA LYS A 92 -13.59 -6.34 11.98
C LYS A 92 -12.78 -7.63 12.12
N THR A 93 -11.64 -7.67 11.44
CA THR A 93 -10.69 -8.78 11.61
C THR A 93 -10.16 -8.83 13.04
N THR A 94 -9.79 -10.04 13.49
CA THR A 94 -9.10 -10.23 14.77
C THR A 94 -7.58 -10.17 14.59
N ASP A 95 -6.84 -9.88 15.66
CA ASP A 95 -5.39 -9.61 15.58
C ASP A 95 -4.60 -10.76 14.95
N ALA A 96 -5.01 -12.00 15.21
CA ALA A 96 -4.40 -13.22 14.65
C ALA A 96 -4.46 -13.32 13.11
N PHE A 97 -5.30 -12.49 12.46
CA PHE A 97 -5.48 -12.44 11.03
C PHE A 97 -5.12 -11.08 10.43
N LYS A 98 -4.57 -10.14 11.21
CA LYS A 98 -4.11 -8.86 10.66
C LYS A 98 -2.83 -9.07 9.84
N PRO A 99 -2.71 -8.46 8.65
CA PRO A 99 -1.45 -8.39 7.94
C PRO A 99 -0.48 -7.44 8.65
N GLU A 100 0.79 -7.53 8.32
CA GLU A 100 1.85 -6.64 8.79
C GLU A 100 1.62 -5.21 8.31
N ILE A 101 1.94 -4.24 9.17
CA ILE A 101 1.69 -2.82 8.91
C ILE A 101 2.66 -2.29 7.84
N ASN A 102 3.95 -2.62 7.98
CA ASN A 102 5.03 -2.18 7.08
C ASN A 102 5.51 -3.37 6.25
N LEU A 103 4.68 -3.83 5.33
CA LEU A 103 4.98 -4.99 4.51
C LEU A 103 5.88 -4.59 3.34
N GLU A 104 7.18 -4.88 3.44
CA GLU A 104 8.20 -4.56 2.42
C GLU A 104 8.33 -5.62 1.32
N THR A 105 7.61 -6.74 1.46
CA THR A 105 7.63 -7.86 0.50
C THR A 105 6.97 -7.49 -0.83
N LYS A 106 7.61 -7.89 -1.93
CA LYS A 106 7.07 -7.70 -3.29
C LYS A 106 5.78 -8.48 -3.49
N ILE A 107 4.87 -7.92 -4.29
CA ILE A 107 3.55 -8.52 -4.51
C ILE A 107 3.64 -9.92 -5.14
N GLU A 108 4.62 -10.16 -6.01
CA GLU A 108 4.86 -11.44 -6.67
C GLU A 108 5.24 -12.54 -5.67
N GLU A 109 6.07 -12.20 -4.68
CA GLU A 109 6.48 -13.12 -3.62
C GLU A 109 5.29 -13.48 -2.72
N LEU A 110 4.49 -12.48 -2.32
CA LEU A 110 3.27 -12.71 -1.53
C LEU A 110 2.25 -13.58 -2.28
N VAL A 111 2.09 -13.37 -3.58
CA VAL A 111 1.23 -14.20 -4.43
C VAL A 111 1.77 -15.62 -4.54
N SER A 112 3.09 -15.81 -4.69
CA SER A 112 3.70 -17.14 -4.70
C SER A 112 3.42 -17.88 -3.39
N GLN A 113 3.64 -17.24 -2.24
CA GLN A 113 3.34 -17.81 -0.93
C GLN A 113 1.85 -18.18 -0.77
N GLY A 114 0.95 -17.34 -1.29
CA GLY A 114 -0.48 -17.61 -1.32
C GLY A 114 -0.84 -18.85 -2.15
N LYS A 115 -0.23 -18.98 -3.34
CA LYS A 115 -0.40 -20.15 -4.23
C LYS A 115 0.07 -21.45 -3.56
N ASP A 116 1.25 -21.42 -2.95
CA ASP A 116 1.80 -22.57 -2.23
C ASP A 116 0.88 -22.96 -1.04
N SER A 117 0.39 -21.96 -0.31
CA SER A 117 -0.55 -22.18 0.79
C SER A 117 -1.87 -22.80 0.32
N LEU A 118 -2.41 -22.38 -0.83
CA LEU A 118 -3.61 -22.98 -1.40
C LEU A 118 -3.38 -24.41 -1.89
N ALA A 119 -2.22 -24.70 -2.48
CA ALA A 119 -1.88 -26.05 -2.91
C ALA A 119 -1.91 -27.02 -1.72
N VAL A 120 -1.22 -26.69 -0.63
CA VAL A 120 -1.22 -27.48 0.61
C VAL A 120 -2.63 -27.59 1.21
N PHE A 121 -3.37 -26.49 1.22
CA PHE A 121 -4.77 -26.47 1.66
C PHE A 121 -5.63 -27.48 0.91
N ILE A 122 -5.53 -27.50 -0.43
CA ILE A 122 -6.32 -28.40 -1.27
C ILE A 122 -5.89 -29.86 -1.04
N THR A 123 -4.60 -30.14 -0.92
CA THR A 123 -4.10 -31.47 -0.56
C THR A 123 -4.70 -31.96 0.75
N ASN A 124 -4.75 -31.12 1.78
CA ASN A 124 -5.37 -31.47 3.05
C ASN A 124 -6.89 -31.68 2.91
N LEU A 125 -7.58 -30.82 2.15
CA LEU A 125 -9.02 -30.94 1.90
C LEU A 125 -9.40 -32.21 1.13
N GLN A 126 -8.54 -32.69 0.23
CA GLN A 126 -8.81 -33.93 -0.52
C GLN A 126 -9.03 -35.14 0.39
N ASN A 127 -8.37 -35.16 1.57
CA ASN A 127 -8.49 -36.20 2.58
C ASN A 127 -9.79 -36.17 3.40
N TRP A 128 -10.72 -35.27 3.08
CA TRP A 128 -12.02 -35.15 3.77
C TRP A 128 -13.15 -35.77 2.94
N SER A 129 -14.03 -36.57 3.55
CA SER A 129 -15.26 -37.07 2.88
C SER A 129 -16.38 -36.02 2.89
N GLU A 130 -17.43 -36.20 2.07
CA GLU A 130 -18.57 -35.28 2.08
C GLU A 130 -19.28 -35.25 3.44
N GLU A 131 -19.40 -36.41 4.09
CA GLU A 131 -20.01 -36.57 5.41
C GLU A 131 -19.17 -35.87 6.48
N GLU A 132 -17.85 -35.98 6.43
CA GLU A 132 -16.96 -35.32 7.37
C GLU A 132 -17.02 -33.78 7.25
N LEU A 133 -17.18 -33.26 6.04
CA LEU A 133 -17.33 -31.83 5.84
C LEU A 133 -18.60 -31.28 6.54
N GLU A 134 -19.64 -32.10 6.67
CA GLU A 134 -20.88 -31.72 7.34
C GLU A 134 -20.85 -32.00 8.84
N MET A 135 -20.06 -32.99 9.27
CA MET A 135 -20.05 -33.49 10.64
C MET A 135 -19.12 -32.70 11.57
N TYR A 136 -17.94 -32.29 11.13
CA TYR A 136 -16.96 -31.68 12.04
C TYR A 136 -17.17 -30.17 12.20
N SER A 137 -17.01 -29.67 13.43
CA SER A 137 -17.09 -28.24 13.75
C SER A 137 -15.74 -27.55 13.59
N CYS A 138 -15.70 -26.50 12.78
CA CYS A 138 -14.58 -25.57 12.66
C CYS A 138 -14.86 -24.29 13.46
N PRO A 139 -13.95 -23.84 14.33
CA PRO A 139 -14.08 -22.56 14.99
C PRO A 139 -13.86 -21.41 14.00
N HIS A 140 -14.67 -20.36 14.11
CA HIS A 140 -14.55 -19.12 13.37
C HIS A 140 -14.65 -17.92 14.34
N PRO A 141 -13.78 -16.89 14.21
CA PRO A 141 -13.74 -15.77 15.16
C PRO A 141 -15.07 -15.00 15.28
N ILE A 142 -15.88 -15.00 14.23
CA ILE A 142 -17.12 -14.20 14.16
C ILE A 142 -18.38 -15.06 14.30
N PHE A 143 -18.34 -16.30 13.79
CA PHE A 143 -19.54 -17.15 13.67
C PHE A 143 -19.59 -18.26 14.72
N GLY A 144 -18.64 -18.28 15.66
CA GLY A 144 -18.48 -19.36 16.61
C GLY A 144 -18.13 -20.66 15.89
N LYS A 145 -18.81 -21.76 16.22
CA LYS A 145 -18.58 -23.07 15.60
C LYS A 145 -19.51 -23.26 14.40
N ILE A 146 -18.93 -23.43 13.22
CA ILE A 146 -19.64 -23.74 11.97
C ILE A 146 -19.11 -25.05 11.40
N THR A 147 -19.78 -25.67 10.43
CA THR A 147 -19.26 -26.91 9.85
C THR A 147 -18.04 -26.66 8.96
N VAL A 148 -17.24 -27.70 8.71
CA VAL A 148 -16.11 -27.58 7.77
C VAL A 148 -16.61 -27.19 6.37
N ARG A 149 -17.79 -27.66 5.95
CA ARG A 149 -18.41 -27.25 4.69
C ARG A 149 -18.71 -25.76 4.65
N GLU A 150 -19.23 -25.20 5.74
CA GLU A 150 -19.58 -23.78 5.81
C GLU A 150 -18.36 -22.87 5.87
N ILE A 151 -17.30 -23.25 6.58
CA ILE A 151 -16.06 -22.46 6.55
C ILE A 151 -15.42 -22.49 5.15
N LEU A 152 -15.54 -23.58 4.39
CA LEU A 152 -15.09 -23.61 2.99
C LEU A 152 -15.90 -22.67 2.10
N TYR A 153 -17.21 -22.57 2.33
CA TYR A 153 -18.05 -21.57 1.66
C TYR A 153 -17.61 -20.14 2.02
N PHE A 154 -17.27 -19.90 3.29
CA PHE A 154 -16.70 -18.64 3.72
C PHE A 154 -15.38 -18.35 3.01
N THR A 155 -14.45 -19.29 2.94
CA THR A 155 -13.15 -19.11 2.27
C THR A 155 -13.31 -18.72 0.80
N ILE A 156 -14.24 -19.35 0.08
CA ILE A 156 -14.58 -18.99 -1.32
C ILE A 156 -15.11 -17.56 -1.41
N TYR A 157 -16.08 -17.20 -0.56
CA TYR A 157 -16.67 -15.87 -0.57
C TYR A 157 -15.69 -14.79 -0.10
N HIS A 158 -14.84 -15.12 0.86
CA HIS A 158 -13.88 -14.21 1.46
C HIS A 158 -12.87 -13.71 0.45
N VAL A 159 -12.29 -14.61 -0.36
CA VAL A 159 -11.37 -14.17 -1.42
C VAL A 159 -12.09 -13.34 -2.50
N GLN A 160 -13.35 -13.65 -2.82
CA GLN A 160 -14.14 -12.83 -3.75
C GLN A 160 -14.38 -11.43 -3.17
N HIS A 161 -14.72 -11.32 -1.88
CA HIS A 161 -14.90 -10.05 -1.20
C HIS A 161 -13.62 -9.21 -1.22
N HIS A 162 -12.47 -9.82 -0.95
CA HIS A 162 -11.17 -9.14 -1.04
C HIS A 162 -10.81 -8.78 -2.48
N ASN A 163 -11.14 -9.63 -3.45
CA ASN A 163 -10.97 -9.31 -4.87
C ASN A 163 -11.79 -8.08 -5.27
N GLU A 164 -13.06 -8.00 -4.86
CA GLU A 164 -13.88 -6.80 -5.10
C GLU A 164 -13.35 -5.58 -4.33
N THR A 165 -12.74 -5.78 -3.15
CA THR A 165 -12.08 -4.71 -2.41
C THR A 165 -10.88 -4.14 -3.17
N ILE A 166 -9.98 -4.99 -3.68
CA ILE A 166 -8.81 -4.54 -4.45
C ILE A 166 -9.18 -4.04 -5.86
N LYS A 167 -10.23 -4.59 -6.50
CA LYS A 167 -10.79 -4.01 -7.74
C LYS A 167 -11.41 -2.64 -7.51
N LYS A 168 -12.02 -2.41 -6.36
CA LYS A 168 -12.45 -1.05 -5.98
C LYS A 168 -11.26 -0.14 -5.75
N MET A 169 -10.06 -0.67 -5.47
CA MET A 169 -8.82 0.13 -5.52
C MET A 169 -8.42 0.45 -6.96
N LYS A 170 -8.65 -0.44 -7.95
CA LYS A 170 -8.56 -0.12 -9.40
C LYS A 170 -9.53 0.98 -9.82
N ASN A 171 -10.76 0.92 -9.32
CA ASN A 171 -11.80 1.89 -9.65
C ASN A 171 -11.71 3.15 -8.80
N LYS A 172 -11.07 3.14 -7.63
CA LYS A 172 -10.72 4.35 -6.89
C LYS A 172 -9.39 4.93 -7.35
N SER A 173 -8.50 4.15 -7.95
CA SER A 173 -7.38 4.68 -8.73
C SER A 173 -7.90 5.28 -10.04
N ASN A 174 -8.91 4.68 -10.69
CA ASN A 174 -9.49 5.20 -11.94
C ASN A 174 -10.59 6.27 -11.76
N ASN A 175 -11.31 6.32 -10.63
CA ASN A 175 -12.22 7.43 -10.25
C ASN A 175 -11.61 8.35 -9.16
N SER A 176 -10.28 8.27 -8.96
CA SER A 176 -9.46 9.34 -8.36
C SER A 176 -8.27 9.70 -9.24
N PHE A 177 -8.41 9.60 -10.57
CA PHE A 177 -7.53 10.31 -11.53
C PHE A 177 -8.04 11.72 -11.83
N SER A 178 -8.77 12.35 -10.91
CA SER A 178 -8.33 13.70 -10.55
C SER A 178 -6.99 13.49 -9.85
N ARG A 179 -5.86 13.79 -10.51
CA ARG A 179 -4.63 13.99 -9.75
C ARG A 179 -4.99 15.16 -8.85
N THR A 180 -5.20 14.91 -7.55
CA THR A 180 -5.44 16.05 -6.68
C THR A 180 -4.17 16.90 -6.72
N PRO A 181 -4.29 18.23 -6.69
CA PRO A 181 -3.14 19.12 -6.69
C PRO A 181 -2.03 18.71 -5.71
N GLU A 182 -2.40 18.22 -4.52
CA GLU A 182 -1.45 17.73 -3.52
C GLU A 182 -0.72 16.47 -3.99
N LYS A 183 -1.42 15.54 -4.65
CA LYS A 183 -0.81 14.31 -5.18
C LYS A 183 0.21 14.59 -6.27
N LEU A 184 0.03 15.64 -7.08
CA LEU A 184 1.05 16.06 -8.04
C LEU A 184 2.38 16.42 -7.35
N VAL A 185 2.30 17.14 -6.23
CA VAL A 185 3.47 17.54 -5.44
C VAL A 185 4.12 16.33 -4.76
N LEU A 186 3.30 15.44 -4.18
CA LEU A 186 3.82 14.22 -3.54
C LEU A 186 4.47 13.27 -4.54
N GLU A 187 3.88 13.09 -5.72
CA GLU A 187 4.47 12.29 -6.80
C GLU A 187 5.78 12.91 -7.31
N PHE A 188 5.85 14.24 -7.39
CA PHE A 188 7.10 14.93 -7.70
C PHE A 188 8.18 14.68 -6.64
N PHE A 189 7.85 14.76 -5.35
CA PHE A 189 8.79 14.44 -4.27
C PHE A 189 9.30 13.00 -4.38
N ASP A 190 8.40 12.03 -4.50
CA ASP A 190 8.77 10.62 -4.58
C ASP A 190 9.65 10.32 -5.80
N ARG A 191 9.18 10.62 -7.01
CA ARG A 191 9.87 10.20 -8.24
C ARG A 191 11.13 11.00 -8.50
N VAL A 192 11.14 12.31 -8.24
CA VAL A 192 12.28 13.15 -8.55
C VAL A 192 13.28 13.14 -7.41
N TRP A 193 12.84 13.13 -6.15
CA TRP A 193 13.73 13.31 -5.01
C TRP A 193 14.02 12.03 -4.23
N HIS A 194 13.33 10.90 -4.39
CA HIS A 194 13.78 9.64 -3.80
C HIS A 194 14.61 8.83 -4.79
N ASN A 195 15.41 7.91 -4.28
CA ASN A 195 16.17 6.97 -5.11
C ASN A 195 15.25 5.83 -5.61
N PRO A 196 15.30 5.44 -6.90
CA PRO A 196 16.11 6.05 -7.97
C PRO A 196 15.51 7.38 -8.46
N HIS A 197 16.35 8.39 -8.67
CA HIS A 197 15.90 9.70 -9.18
C HIS A 197 15.41 9.61 -10.64
N GLU A 198 14.15 9.97 -10.89
CA GLU A 198 13.50 9.97 -12.19
C GLU A 198 13.32 11.38 -12.77
N LEU A 199 14.38 12.00 -13.29
CA LEU A 199 14.27 13.34 -13.91
C LEU A 199 13.26 13.40 -15.07
N GLY A 200 12.97 12.27 -15.73
CA GLY A 200 11.95 12.16 -16.77
C GLY A 200 10.52 12.46 -16.26
N ALA A 201 10.23 12.23 -14.97
CA ALA A 201 8.93 12.50 -14.38
C ALA A 201 8.51 13.98 -14.49
N ILE A 202 9.49 14.90 -14.60
CA ILE A 202 9.25 16.32 -14.84
C ILE A 202 8.44 16.56 -16.12
N ASP A 203 8.59 15.73 -17.16
CA ASP A 203 7.80 15.87 -18.40
C ASP A 203 6.32 15.53 -18.21
N GLU A 204 6.03 14.64 -17.28
CA GLU A 204 4.69 14.13 -17.00
C GLU A 204 3.91 14.99 -15.99
N LEU A 205 4.66 15.59 -15.05
CA LEU A 205 4.11 16.30 -13.89
C LEU A 205 4.02 17.81 -14.09
N MET A 206 4.89 18.38 -14.94
CA MET A 206 4.99 19.83 -15.12
C MET A 206 4.38 20.29 -16.45
N THR A 207 3.87 21.51 -16.50
CA THR A 207 3.52 22.17 -17.77
C THR A 207 4.79 22.45 -18.58
N GLU A 208 4.65 22.66 -19.90
CA GLU A 208 5.82 22.87 -20.77
C GLU A 208 6.56 24.17 -20.44
N ASP A 209 5.79 25.19 -20.04
CA ASP A 209 6.19 26.52 -19.61
C ASP A 209 6.48 26.62 -18.10
N TYR A 210 6.62 25.49 -17.42
CA TYR A 210 6.85 25.45 -15.97
C TYR A 210 7.97 26.40 -15.54
N SER A 211 7.75 27.10 -14.42
CA SER A 211 8.76 27.94 -13.80
C SER A 211 8.89 27.70 -12.30
N ILE A 212 10.11 27.86 -11.79
CA ILE A 212 10.38 27.85 -10.36
C ILE A 212 11.15 29.10 -9.96
N THR A 213 10.68 29.75 -8.89
CA THR A 213 11.37 30.85 -8.21
C THR A 213 12.02 30.31 -6.95
N THR A 214 13.35 30.38 -6.87
CA THR A 214 14.16 29.95 -5.73
C THR A 214 15.23 30.99 -5.43
N ALA A 215 15.32 31.45 -4.17
CA ALA A 215 16.35 32.41 -3.74
C ALA A 215 16.45 33.65 -4.66
N GLY A 216 15.30 34.19 -5.07
CA GLY A 216 15.21 35.37 -5.95
C GLY A 216 15.59 35.13 -7.42
N LYS A 217 15.86 33.88 -7.83
CA LYS A 217 16.12 33.51 -9.23
C LYS A 217 14.96 32.70 -9.80
N VAL A 218 14.67 32.93 -11.08
CA VAL A 218 13.65 32.18 -11.83
C VAL A 218 14.33 31.22 -12.79
N VAL A 219 13.92 29.95 -12.77
CA VAL A 219 14.28 28.94 -13.76
C VAL A 219 13.03 28.61 -14.57
N THR A 220 13.10 28.76 -15.90
CA THR A 220 11.93 28.64 -16.78
C THR A 220 12.14 27.53 -17.80
N GLY A 221 11.11 26.70 -17.98
CA GLY A 221 11.08 25.58 -18.90
C GLY A 221 11.57 24.28 -18.26
N ARG A 222 10.95 23.15 -18.65
CA ARG A 222 11.24 21.82 -18.10
C ARG A 222 12.70 21.40 -18.24
N ASN A 223 13.36 21.77 -19.34
CA ASN A 223 14.76 21.39 -19.58
C ASN A 223 15.70 22.08 -18.60
N GLU A 224 15.55 23.39 -18.42
CA GLU A 224 16.36 24.14 -17.44
C GLU A 224 16.05 23.70 -16.01
N PHE A 225 14.79 23.38 -15.72
CA PHE A 225 14.41 22.84 -14.42
C PHE A 225 15.06 21.46 -14.16
N LYS A 226 15.05 20.54 -15.13
CA LYS A 226 15.75 19.26 -15.04
C LYS A 226 17.25 19.43 -14.79
N ASN A 227 17.89 20.35 -15.52
CA ASN A 227 19.30 20.66 -15.33
C ASN A 227 19.54 21.16 -13.90
N TRP A 228 18.69 22.09 -13.42
CA TRP A 228 18.77 22.61 -12.06
C TRP A 228 18.61 21.52 -10.98
N VAL A 229 17.61 20.65 -11.12
CA VAL A 229 17.41 19.51 -10.20
C VAL A 229 18.62 18.56 -10.25
N GLY A 230 19.10 18.21 -11.44
CA GLY A 230 20.24 17.31 -11.60
C GLY A 230 21.53 17.86 -10.99
N GLU A 231 21.81 19.16 -11.15
CA GLU A 231 22.95 19.81 -10.48
C GLU A 231 22.80 19.85 -8.96
N PHE A 232 21.58 19.99 -8.45
CA PHE A 232 21.32 19.92 -7.02
C PHE A 232 21.55 18.51 -6.47
N GLN A 233 21.03 17.48 -7.16
CA GLN A 233 21.21 16.06 -6.78
C GLN A 233 22.69 15.63 -6.80
N LYS A 234 23.53 16.26 -7.63
CA LYS A 234 24.99 16.04 -7.59
C LYS A 234 25.63 16.64 -6.33
N GLN A 235 25.10 17.74 -5.81
CA GLN A 235 25.61 18.40 -4.59
C GLN A 235 25.05 17.80 -3.29
N LEU A 236 23.92 17.10 -3.37
CA LEU A 236 23.29 16.40 -2.24
C LEU A 236 23.04 14.94 -2.64
N LEU A 237 23.99 14.07 -2.32
CA LEU A 237 23.88 12.64 -2.66
C LEU A 237 22.79 11.98 -1.82
N ASP A 238 22.12 10.98 -2.40
CA ASP A 238 20.98 10.32 -1.79
C ASP A 238 19.95 11.32 -1.25
N ALA A 239 19.73 12.40 -2.02
CA ALA A 239 18.72 13.37 -1.71
C ALA A 239 17.39 12.64 -1.47
N LYS A 240 16.59 13.18 -0.57
CA LYS A 240 15.27 12.67 -0.22
C LYS A 240 14.44 13.82 0.32
N THR A 241 13.21 13.98 -0.16
CA THR A 241 12.30 15.03 0.30
C THR A 241 11.04 14.42 0.88
N GLU A 242 10.82 14.64 2.18
CA GLU A 242 9.66 14.13 2.92
C GLU A 242 8.66 15.25 3.19
N SER A 243 7.38 14.99 2.94
CA SER A 243 6.31 15.95 3.23
C SER A 243 6.05 16.03 4.73
N VAL A 244 5.99 17.25 5.26
CA VAL A 244 5.63 17.54 6.66
C VAL A 244 4.18 18.00 6.76
N ASP A 245 3.76 18.90 5.87
CA ASP A 245 2.39 19.43 5.81
C ASP A 245 2.06 19.79 4.36
N ILE A 246 0.81 19.61 3.95
CA ILE A 246 0.35 19.91 2.61
C ILE A 246 -1.14 20.22 2.57
N PHE A 247 -1.51 21.29 1.88
CA PHE A 247 -2.92 21.63 1.65
C PHE A 247 -3.12 22.34 0.32
N TYR A 248 -4.32 22.22 -0.22
CA TYR A 248 -4.74 22.84 -1.47
C TYR A 248 -5.73 23.98 -1.24
N ASN A 249 -5.46 25.12 -1.86
CA ASN A 249 -6.39 26.23 -2.01
C ASN A 249 -7.07 26.14 -3.38
N GLU A 250 -8.30 25.61 -3.39
CA GLU A 250 -9.13 25.46 -4.58
C GLU A 250 -9.38 26.78 -5.33
N LYS A 251 -9.48 27.92 -4.62
CA LYS A 251 -9.81 29.21 -5.24
C LYS A 251 -8.66 29.76 -6.07
N GLU A 252 -7.43 29.48 -5.65
CA GLU A 252 -6.22 30.00 -6.29
C GLU A 252 -5.52 28.95 -7.15
N ASN A 253 -6.02 27.71 -7.16
CA ASN A 253 -5.34 26.55 -7.71
C ASN A 253 -3.90 26.42 -7.19
N LYS A 254 -3.70 26.66 -5.89
CA LYS A 254 -2.38 26.63 -5.25
C LYS A 254 -2.27 25.54 -4.21
N VAL A 255 -1.16 24.80 -4.21
CA VAL A 255 -0.79 23.86 -3.15
C VAL A 255 0.31 24.49 -2.33
N VAL A 256 0.20 24.46 -1.01
CA VAL A 256 1.30 24.80 -0.11
C VAL A 256 1.83 23.50 0.45
N SER A 257 3.14 23.27 0.35
CA SER A 257 3.80 22.11 0.97
C SER A 257 4.98 22.52 1.82
N ARG A 258 5.02 22.03 3.06
CA ARG A 258 6.18 22.09 3.94
C ARG A 258 6.86 20.73 3.93
N TRP A 259 8.18 20.72 3.89
CA TRP A 259 8.95 19.49 3.69
C TRP A 259 10.30 19.54 4.40
N ILE A 260 10.92 18.38 4.56
CA ILE A 260 12.30 18.21 5.00
C ILE A 260 13.05 17.52 3.87
N CYS A 261 14.14 18.13 3.41
CA CYS A 261 15.06 17.52 2.46
C CYS A 261 16.32 17.07 3.21
N SER A 262 16.78 15.87 2.92
CA SER A 262 17.95 15.26 3.55
C SER A 262 18.84 14.58 2.51
N GLY A 263 20.12 14.40 2.83
CA GLY A 263 21.07 13.65 2.01
C GLY A 263 22.49 13.78 2.56
N ARG A 264 23.48 13.44 1.75
CA ARG A 264 24.90 13.56 2.08
C ARG A 264 25.52 14.74 1.34
N ASN A 265 26.21 15.62 2.07
CA ASN A 265 26.82 16.81 1.50
C ASN A 265 27.94 16.44 0.50
N ASN A 266 27.80 16.91 -0.73
CA ASN A 266 28.78 16.77 -1.80
C ASN A 266 29.04 18.12 -2.50
N GLY A 267 29.09 19.18 -1.69
CA GLY A 267 29.48 20.52 -2.13
C GLY A 267 28.34 21.55 -2.17
N LEU A 268 27.32 21.37 -1.31
CA LEU A 268 26.26 22.37 -1.19
C LEU A 268 26.83 23.73 -0.79
N PHE A 269 26.25 24.80 -1.36
CA PHE A 269 26.68 26.19 -1.18
C PHE A 269 28.12 26.49 -1.61
N GLY A 270 28.73 25.62 -2.43
CA GLY A 270 30.13 25.77 -2.85
C GLY A 270 31.14 25.45 -1.75
N LEU A 271 30.72 24.73 -0.71
CA LEU A 271 31.61 24.20 0.32
C LEU A 271 32.30 22.93 -0.17
N GLU A 272 33.34 22.48 0.55
CA GLU A 272 34.01 21.23 0.22
C GLU A 272 33.11 20.01 0.48
N PRO A 273 33.16 18.97 -0.38
CA PRO A 273 32.52 17.69 -0.11
C PRO A 273 33.10 17.04 1.14
N ASP A 274 32.25 16.72 2.10
CA ASP A 274 32.65 15.99 3.32
C ASP A 274 31.75 14.79 3.60
N ASN A 275 30.76 14.54 2.74
CA ASN A 275 29.85 13.39 2.77
C ASN A 275 29.06 13.27 4.08
N ARG A 276 29.01 14.32 4.91
CA ARG A 276 28.23 14.30 6.15
C ARG A 276 26.74 14.26 5.85
N HIS A 277 25.98 13.59 6.70
CA HIS A 277 24.52 13.64 6.59
C HIS A 277 24.02 15.01 7.03
N ILE A 278 23.11 15.56 6.25
CA ILE A 278 22.48 16.84 6.51
C ILE A 278 20.99 16.77 6.23
N SER A 279 20.25 17.67 6.86
CA SER A 279 18.83 17.89 6.60
C SER A 279 18.49 19.36 6.76
N PHE A 280 17.54 19.83 5.97
CA PHE A 280 17.02 21.18 6.06
C PHE A 280 15.54 21.20 5.72
N SER A 281 14.84 22.20 6.24
CA SER A 281 13.41 22.36 5.98
C SER A 281 13.16 23.35 4.85
N GLY A 282 11.97 23.27 4.27
CA GLY A 282 11.51 24.31 3.36
C GLY A 282 10.00 24.32 3.18
N ILE A 283 9.56 25.35 2.47
CA ILE A 283 8.18 25.56 2.08
C ILE A 283 8.13 25.87 0.59
N ALA A 284 7.18 25.27 -0.11
CA ALA A 284 6.93 25.50 -1.51
C ALA A 284 5.46 25.83 -1.74
N ILE A 285 5.20 26.82 -2.58
CA ILE A 285 3.86 27.19 -3.05
C ILE A 285 3.79 26.86 -4.55
N TRP A 286 2.95 25.91 -4.90
CA TRP A 286 2.80 25.38 -6.25
C TRP A 286 1.54 25.93 -6.88
N THR A 287 1.60 26.42 -8.11
CA THR A 287 0.41 26.68 -8.93
C THR A 287 0.11 25.45 -9.77
N VAL A 288 -1.16 25.06 -9.87
CA VAL A 288 -1.63 23.93 -10.69
C VAL A 288 -2.42 24.44 -11.89
N ALA A 289 -2.07 23.95 -13.08
CA ALA A 289 -2.78 24.21 -14.31
C ALA A 289 -2.90 22.93 -15.12
N ASN A 290 -4.08 22.67 -15.69
CA ASN A 290 -4.33 21.51 -16.55
C ASN A 290 -3.87 20.16 -15.92
N ASN A 291 -4.11 19.99 -14.61
CA ASN A 291 -3.75 18.77 -13.87
C ASN A 291 -2.23 18.49 -13.86
N ARG A 292 -1.43 19.56 -13.91
CA ARG A 292 0.04 19.59 -13.84
C ARG A 292 0.49 20.77 -12.99
N LEU A 293 1.70 20.72 -12.49
CA LEU A 293 2.32 21.83 -11.78
C LEU A 293 2.85 22.83 -12.81
N SER A 294 2.48 24.10 -12.70
CA SER A 294 2.86 25.15 -13.66
C SER A 294 3.86 26.15 -13.10
N GLU A 295 3.86 26.35 -11.79
CA GLU A 295 4.75 27.29 -11.12
C GLU A 295 5.08 26.78 -9.73
N CYS A 296 6.27 27.09 -9.24
CA CYS A 296 6.64 26.90 -7.85
C CYS A 296 7.39 28.11 -7.30
N TRP A 297 7.00 28.59 -6.13
CA TRP A 297 7.83 29.47 -5.32
C TRP A 297 8.36 28.67 -4.13
N ILE A 298 9.68 28.60 -3.96
CA ILE A 298 10.31 27.78 -2.93
C ILE A 298 11.30 28.57 -2.08
N GLU A 299 11.17 28.41 -0.77
CA GLU A 299 12.13 28.90 0.23
C GLU A 299 12.59 27.73 1.11
N ARG A 300 13.86 27.76 1.51
CA ARG A 300 14.48 26.73 2.35
C ARG A 300 15.29 27.37 3.47
N SER A 301 15.50 26.65 4.57
CA SER A 301 16.37 27.07 5.69
C SER A 301 17.85 27.00 5.31
N ALA A 302 18.25 27.78 4.29
CA ALA A 302 19.56 27.75 3.67
C ALA A 302 20.64 28.34 4.58
N TYR A 303 20.31 29.40 5.32
CA TYR A 303 21.27 30.06 6.20
C TYR A 303 21.62 29.15 7.39
N GLU A 304 20.63 28.54 8.02
CA GLU A 304 20.81 27.60 9.14
C GLU A 304 21.64 26.39 8.69
N LEU A 305 21.33 25.83 7.51
CA LEU A 305 22.12 24.73 6.95
C LEU A 305 23.56 25.15 6.65
N TYR A 306 23.76 26.32 6.05
CA TYR A 306 25.09 26.85 5.75
C TYR A 306 25.91 27.03 7.04
N GLN A 307 25.32 27.62 8.08
CA GLN A 307 25.97 27.78 9.38
C GLN A 307 26.35 26.44 9.99
N ASN A 308 25.45 25.45 9.96
CA ASN A 308 25.75 24.09 10.45
C ASN A 308 26.95 23.46 9.73
N LEU A 309 27.02 23.62 8.40
CA LEU A 309 28.10 23.07 7.58
C LEU A 309 29.46 23.71 7.92
N ILE A 310 29.52 25.03 8.13
CA ILE A 310 30.79 25.73 8.43
C ILE A 310 31.19 25.72 9.91
N SER A 311 30.22 25.58 10.84
CA SER A 311 30.47 25.66 12.28
C SER A 311 30.82 24.31 12.92
N GLY A 312 30.55 23.20 12.23
CA GLY A 312 30.83 21.86 12.74
C GLY A 312 30.03 21.50 13.99
N GLU A 313 28.69 21.59 13.92
CA GLU A 313 27.74 21.34 15.02
C GLU A 313 27.77 22.34 16.19
N LYS A 314 28.25 23.58 15.99
CA LYS A 314 27.91 24.65 16.94
C LYS A 314 26.57 25.24 16.58
N ASN A 315 25.57 24.97 17.41
CA ASN A 315 24.25 25.60 17.37
C ASN A 315 24.41 27.12 17.35
N ASN A 316 23.71 27.77 16.43
CA ASN A 316 23.68 29.22 16.32
C ASN A 316 22.52 29.70 17.20
N ASP A 317 22.80 30.32 18.35
CA ASP A 317 21.81 30.67 19.39
C ASP A 317 20.77 31.75 18.98
N PHE A 318 20.75 32.16 17.71
CA PHE A 318 19.89 33.23 17.22
C PHE A 318 18.60 32.74 16.53
N VAL A 319 18.46 31.44 16.26
CA VAL A 319 17.21 30.77 15.83
C VAL A 319 17.14 29.36 16.41
#